data_AF-E9G363-F1
#
_entry.id   AF-E9G363-F1
#
_cell.length_a   1.000
_cell.length_b   1.000
_cell.length_c   1.000
_cell.angle_alpha   90.00
_cell.angle_beta   90.00
_cell.angle_gamma   90.00
#
_symmetry.space_group_name_H-M   'P 1'
#
loop_
_entity.id
_entity.type
_entity.pdbx_description
1 polymer ?
#
loop_
_entity_poly.entity_id
_entity_poly.type
_entity_poly.pdbx_seq_one_letter_code
_entity_poly.pdbx_strand_id
1 'polypeptide(L)'
;MTVIRGASILADDESNTRPPFRQGSFFAGINVNRAYLQTSQMATFTRILGSAELARRYLDPSKSWYLSRGHLAPDGDFVDAASQDMTYYYINCAPQWQSFNNGNWKALETAVRNLASGRIADFTIYTGTFGILTLADVHGRQKPITLADGKIPVPKYYWKVIHDPASGKATAVVGINNPYLTVITGADVFCPDVCNQVTWIKFERTRLANGYTFCCTVQSLRKIISYSPDLGNLPLLI
;
A
#
# COMPACT_ATOMS: atom_id res chain seq x y z
N MET A 1 -11.44 -2.04 -6.68
CA MET A 1 -11.82 -3.38 -6.19
C MET A 1 -11.21 -4.40 -7.14
N THR A 2 -10.69 -5.50 -6.62
CA THR A 2 -10.22 -6.68 -7.39
C THR A 2 -10.82 -7.95 -6.81
N VAL A 3 -10.72 -9.06 -7.55
CA VAL A 3 -11.14 -10.38 -7.06
C VAL A 3 -9.96 -11.32 -7.19
N ILE A 4 -9.53 -11.91 -6.07
CA ILE A 4 -8.59 -13.03 -6.08
C ILE A 4 -9.41 -14.31 -6.21
N ARG A 5 -9.16 -15.06 -7.28
CA ARG A 5 -9.88 -16.31 -7.59
C ARG A 5 -9.18 -17.50 -6.97
N GLY A 6 -9.63 -17.98 -5.82
CA GLY A 6 -8.91 -19.00 -5.04
C GLY A 6 -8.64 -20.29 -5.81
N ALA A 7 -9.60 -20.74 -6.62
CA ALA A 7 -9.47 -21.96 -7.41
C ALA A 7 -8.42 -21.87 -8.54
N SER A 8 -8.11 -20.67 -9.03
CA SER A 8 -7.23 -20.47 -10.19
C SER A 8 -5.97 -19.66 -9.89
N ILE A 9 -5.83 -19.04 -8.71
CA ILE A 9 -4.72 -18.13 -8.40
C ILE A 9 -3.33 -18.79 -8.47
N LEU A 10 -3.26 -20.13 -8.39
CA LEU A 10 -2.01 -20.88 -8.57
C LEU A 10 -1.66 -21.19 -10.03
N ALA A 11 -2.60 -20.95 -10.95
CA ALA A 11 -2.40 -21.05 -12.40
C ALA A 11 -2.04 -19.67 -13.00
N ASP A 12 -1.32 -18.85 -12.22
CA ASP A 12 -0.81 -17.55 -12.64
C ASP A 12 0.15 -17.71 -13.83
N ASP A 13 0.05 -16.81 -14.80
CA ASP A 13 1.02 -16.73 -15.89
C ASP A 13 2.28 -16.02 -15.40
N GLU A 14 3.18 -16.79 -14.78
CA GLU A 14 4.48 -16.31 -14.32
C GLU A 14 5.45 -16.00 -15.48
N SER A 15 5.11 -16.40 -16.70
CA SER A 15 5.94 -16.21 -17.90
C SER A 15 5.70 -14.88 -18.62
N ASN A 16 4.61 -14.19 -18.27
CA ASN A 16 4.29 -12.88 -18.84
C ASN A 16 5.39 -11.86 -18.51
N THR A 17 5.85 -11.14 -19.54
CA THR A 17 6.86 -10.09 -19.35
C THR A 17 6.18 -8.83 -18.82
N ARG A 18 6.48 -8.48 -17.57
CA ARG A 18 5.94 -7.27 -16.92
C ARG A 18 6.18 -6.01 -17.76
N PRO A 19 5.12 -5.31 -18.21
CA PRO A 19 5.28 -4.14 -19.06
C PRO A 19 5.82 -2.93 -18.25
N PRO A 20 6.41 -1.93 -18.92
CA PRO A 20 6.71 -0.66 -18.27
C PRO A 20 5.43 0.05 -17.84
N PHE A 21 5.52 0.88 -16.81
CA PHE A 21 4.37 1.66 -16.35
C PHE A 21 3.89 2.67 -17.38
N ARG A 22 2.56 2.78 -17.51
CA ARG A 22 1.86 3.65 -18.45
C ARG A 22 1.10 4.75 -17.74
N GLN A 23 1.13 5.96 -18.32
CA GLN A 23 0.46 7.13 -17.73
C GLN A 23 -1.04 7.20 -18.01
N GLY A 24 -1.47 6.79 -19.21
CA GLY A 24 -2.84 7.02 -19.66
C GLY A 24 -3.19 8.51 -19.70
N SER A 25 -4.48 8.83 -19.66
CA SER A 25 -5.01 10.19 -19.76
C SER A 25 -5.29 10.87 -18.41
N PHE A 26 -5.32 10.11 -17.31
CA PHE A 26 -5.75 10.61 -15.99
C PHE A 26 -4.82 11.69 -15.41
N PHE A 27 -3.51 11.54 -15.60
CA PHE A 27 -2.50 12.47 -15.08
C PHE A 27 -2.08 13.50 -16.13
N ALA A 28 -3.04 14.29 -16.60
CA ALA A 28 -2.78 15.34 -17.59
C ALA A 28 -1.82 16.43 -17.03
N GLY A 29 -0.85 16.85 -17.84
CA GLY A 29 0.07 17.94 -17.47
C GLY A 29 1.13 17.58 -16.42
N ILE A 30 1.38 16.29 -16.16
CA ILE A 30 2.55 15.83 -15.40
C ILE A 30 3.23 14.65 -16.09
N ASN A 31 4.52 14.46 -15.81
CA ASN A 31 5.24 13.24 -16.17
C ASN A 31 5.42 12.39 -14.92
N VAL A 32 4.50 11.45 -14.71
CA VAL A 32 4.46 10.61 -13.50
C VAL A 32 5.69 9.71 -13.43
N ASN A 33 6.12 9.14 -14.55
CA ASN A 33 7.30 8.29 -14.60
C ASN A 33 8.55 9.01 -14.09
N ARG A 34 8.75 10.25 -14.55
CA ARG A 34 9.85 11.13 -14.11
C ARG A 34 9.75 11.44 -12.61
N ALA A 35 8.56 11.70 -12.09
CA ALA A 35 8.35 12.03 -10.68
C ALA A 35 8.83 10.91 -9.73
N TYR A 36 8.75 9.65 -10.17
CA TYR A 36 9.25 8.49 -9.41
C TYR A 36 10.76 8.25 -9.54
N LEU A 37 11.49 8.94 -10.43
CA LEU A 37 12.95 8.79 -10.48
C LEU A 37 13.57 9.32 -9.17
N GLN A 38 14.53 8.59 -8.59
CA GLN A 38 15.17 8.99 -7.34
C GLN A 38 15.82 10.38 -7.42
N THR A 39 16.35 10.76 -8.58
CA THR A 39 16.87 12.12 -8.84
C THR A 39 15.78 13.19 -8.75
N SER A 40 14.58 12.92 -9.26
CA SER A 40 13.43 13.82 -9.14
C SER A 40 12.87 13.85 -7.72
N GLN A 41 12.87 12.71 -7.02
CA GLN A 41 12.53 12.65 -5.59
C GLN A 41 13.49 13.50 -4.77
N MET A 42 14.81 13.40 -5.03
CA MET A 42 15.83 14.20 -4.35
C MET A 42 15.59 15.70 -4.52
N ALA A 43 15.35 16.15 -5.76
CA ALA A 43 15.03 17.56 -6.02
C ALA A 43 13.74 18.01 -5.31
N THR A 44 12.70 17.17 -5.35
CA THR A 44 11.42 17.45 -4.71
C THR A 44 11.53 17.54 -3.18
N PHE A 45 12.20 16.57 -2.55
CA PHE A 45 12.42 16.54 -1.11
C PHE A 45 13.31 17.71 -0.68
N THR A 46 14.35 18.04 -1.44
CA THR A 46 15.19 19.22 -1.18
C THR A 46 14.35 20.50 -1.11
N ARG A 47 13.43 20.68 -2.07
CA ARG A 47 12.52 21.83 -2.10
C ARG A 47 11.55 21.85 -0.93
N ILE A 48 10.94 20.70 -0.59
CA ILE A 48 9.95 20.60 0.49
C ILE A 48 10.61 20.82 1.86
N LEU A 49 11.79 20.24 2.07
CA LEU A 49 12.47 20.21 3.36
C LEU A 49 13.43 21.38 3.56
N GLY A 50 13.79 22.10 2.50
CA GLY A 50 14.71 23.25 2.55
C GLY A 50 16.19 22.88 2.63
N SER A 51 16.56 21.59 2.48
CA SER A 51 17.97 21.15 2.47
C SER A 51 18.17 19.86 1.68
N ALA A 52 19.16 19.87 0.79
CA ALA A 52 19.59 18.69 0.06
C ALA A 52 20.26 17.67 0.98
N GLU A 53 20.96 18.12 2.02
CA GLU A 53 21.56 17.22 3.00
C GLU A 53 20.49 16.49 3.80
N LEU A 54 19.46 17.20 4.25
CA LEU A 54 18.33 16.59 4.96
C LEU A 54 17.55 15.63 4.04
N ALA A 55 17.34 16.01 2.78
CA ALA A 55 16.71 15.13 1.79
C ALA A 55 17.48 13.82 1.60
N ARG A 56 18.83 13.83 1.58
CA ARG A 56 19.66 12.62 1.51
C ARG A 56 19.56 11.73 2.74
N ARG A 57 19.24 12.27 3.92
CA ARG A 57 19.01 11.46 5.12
C ARG A 57 17.69 10.70 5.05
N TYR A 58 16.68 11.28 4.41
CA TYR A 58 15.39 10.64 4.18
C TYR A 58 15.40 9.71 2.97
N LEU A 59 16.09 10.08 1.89
CA LEU A 59 16.21 9.30 0.66
C LEU A 59 17.55 8.56 0.62
N ASP A 60 17.54 7.33 1.14
CA ASP A 60 18.70 6.44 1.22
C ASP A 60 18.42 5.12 0.47
N PRO A 61 18.82 5.02 -0.81
CA PRO A 61 18.58 3.82 -1.62
C PRO A 61 19.21 2.55 -1.04
N SER A 62 20.31 2.64 -0.27
CA SER A 62 20.96 1.48 0.34
C SER A 62 20.07 0.79 1.38
N LYS A 63 19.12 1.54 1.97
CA LYS A 63 18.11 1.05 2.92
C LYS A 63 16.75 0.80 2.27
N SER A 64 16.65 0.87 0.95
CA SER A 64 15.37 0.91 0.23
C SER A 64 14.47 2.09 0.66
N TRP A 65 15.07 3.21 1.04
CA TRP A 65 14.35 4.43 1.37
C TRP A 65 14.25 5.32 0.13
N TYR A 66 13.33 4.93 -0.74
CA TYR A 66 12.86 5.71 -1.87
C TYR A 66 11.42 5.33 -2.17
N LEU A 67 10.69 6.21 -2.85
CA LEU A 67 9.30 5.96 -3.22
C LEU A 67 9.25 5.16 -4.52
N SER A 68 8.64 3.99 -4.48
CA SER A 68 8.30 3.18 -5.64
C SER A 68 6.82 3.30 -5.98
N ARG A 69 6.45 2.71 -7.12
CA ARG A 69 5.07 2.66 -7.61
C ARG A 69 4.37 1.49 -6.92
N GLY A 70 3.73 1.77 -5.78
CA GLY A 70 2.99 0.77 -5.03
C GLY A 70 1.63 0.50 -5.69
N HIS A 71 1.43 -0.72 -6.19
CA HIS A 71 0.17 -1.13 -6.79
C HIS A 71 -0.97 -1.16 -5.76
N LEU A 72 -2.16 -0.72 -6.16
CA LEU A 72 -3.40 -0.89 -5.38
C LEU A 72 -4.04 -2.24 -5.69
N ALA A 73 -4.13 -2.57 -6.98
CA ALA A 73 -4.40 -3.90 -7.52
C ALA A 73 -3.07 -4.50 -8.02
N PRO A 74 -2.42 -5.39 -7.26
CA PRO A 74 -1.13 -5.95 -7.65
C PRO A 74 -1.28 -6.96 -8.80
N ASP A 75 -0.27 -6.98 -9.67
CA ASP A 75 -0.04 -7.93 -10.77
C ASP A 75 -0.41 -9.37 -10.39
N GLY A 76 0.15 -9.90 -9.30
CA GLY A 76 -0.07 -11.28 -8.87
C GLY A 76 -1.46 -11.61 -8.33
N ASP A 77 -2.39 -10.65 -8.24
CA ASP A 77 -3.80 -10.97 -7.91
C ASP A 77 -4.57 -11.47 -9.16
N PHE A 78 -3.97 -11.44 -10.34
CA PHE A 78 -4.56 -11.81 -11.62
C PHE A 78 -3.79 -12.94 -12.28
N VAL A 79 -4.51 -13.82 -12.98
CA VAL A 79 -3.94 -15.03 -13.62
C VAL A 79 -3.67 -14.86 -15.10
N ASP A 80 -4.37 -13.94 -15.77
CA ASP A 80 -4.25 -13.70 -17.19
C ASP A 80 -3.38 -12.46 -17.48
N ALA A 81 -2.57 -12.55 -18.54
CA ALA A 81 -1.64 -11.51 -18.93
C ALA A 81 -2.29 -10.15 -19.18
N ALA A 82 -3.51 -10.11 -19.74
CA ALA A 82 -4.18 -8.85 -20.03
C ALA A 82 -4.54 -8.09 -18.74
N SER A 83 -5.08 -8.80 -17.74
CA SER A 83 -5.38 -8.24 -16.42
C SER A 83 -4.12 -7.83 -15.66
N GLN A 84 -3.06 -8.64 -15.70
CA GLN A 84 -1.76 -8.29 -15.13
C GLN A 84 -1.20 -6.99 -15.74
N ASP A 85 -1.21 -6.88 -17.08
CA ASP A 85 -0.75 -5.71 -17.82
C ASP A 85 -1.51 -4.42 -17.44
N MET A 86 -2.81 -4.54 -17.17
CA MET A 86 -3.64 -3.41 -16.72
C MET A 86 -3.21 -2.87 -15.36
N THR A 87 -2.52 -3.66 -14.52
CA THR A 87 -2.05 -3.20 -13.22
C THR A 87 -0.94 -2.14 -13.32
N TYR A 88 -0.20 -2.09 -14.44
CA TYR A 88 0.92 -1.18 -14.68
C TYR A 88 0.51 0.22 -15.14
N TYR A 89 -0.73 0.64 -14.94
CA TYR A 89 -1.13 2.03 -15.12
C TYR A 89 -0.93 2.83 -13.83
N TYR A 90 -0.40 4.06 -13.93
CA TYR A 90 -0.17 4.89 -12.74
C TYR A 90 -1.44 5.20 -11.94
N ILE A 91 -2.63 5.12 -12.55
CA ILE A 91 -3.91 5.31 -11.85
C ILE A 91 -4.13 4.23 -10.78
N ASN A 92 -3.50 3.06 -10.95
CA ASN A 92 -3.51 1.95 -10.02
C ASN A 92 -2.33 2.03 -9.02
N CYS A 93 -1.64 3.16 -8.92
CA CYS A 93 -0.47 3.32 -8.07
C CYS A 93 -0.59 4.49 -7.10
N ALA A 94 0.07 4.33 -5.96
CA ALA A 94 0.39 5.46 -5.08
C ALA A 94 1.87 5.38 -4.65
N PRO A 95 2.50 6.50 -4.25
CA PRO A 95 3.88 6.49 -3.79
C PRO A 95 4.06 5.68 -2.52
N GLN A 96 4.81 4.59 -2.61
CA GLN A 96 5.04 3.68 -1.50
C GLN A 96 6.52 3.59 -1.20
N TRP A 97 6.91 3.67 0.07
CA TRP A 97 8.31 3.45 0.45
C TRP A 97 8.71 2.03 0.10
N GLN A 98 9.83 1.86 -0.60
CA GLN A 98 10.23 0.55 -1.12
C GLN A 98 10.41 -0.49 0.00
N SER A 99 10.94 -0.09 1.15
CA SER A 99 11.08 -0.97 2.31
C SER A 99 9.74 -1.49 2.84
N PHE A 100 8.66 -0.71 2.71
CA PHE A 100 7.29 -1.14 3.02
C PHE A 100 6.66 -1.95 1.89
N ASN A 101 6.76 -1.47 0.65
CA ASN A 101 6.22 -2.13 -0.55
C ASN A 101 6.75 -3.56 -0.68
N ASN A 102 8.07 -3.74 -0.68
CA ASN A 102 8.72 -5.05 -0.76
C ASN A 102 8.87 -5.74 0.61
N GLY A 103 8.33 -5.13 1.67
CA GLY A 103 8.32 -5.66 3.03
C GLY A 103 6.95 -6.23 3.38
N ASN A 104 6.32 -5.66 4.41
CA ASN A 104 5.07 -6.19 4.96
C ASN A 104 3.87 -6.04 4.00
N TRP A 105 3.90 -5.10 3.05
CA TRP A 105 2.83 -4.97 2.07
C TRP A 105 2.81 -6.16 1.09
N LYS A 106 3.96 -6.51 0.52
CA LYS A 106 4.12 -7.73 -0.28
C LYS A 106 3.80 -8.99 0.52
N ALA A 107 4.21 -9.06 1.78
CA ALA A 107 3.90 -10.21 2.65
C ALA A 107 2.39 -10.36 2.88
N LEU A 108 1.67 -9.25 3.07
CA LEU A 108 0.20 -9.24 3.15
C LEU A 108 -0.43 -9.74 1.85
N GLU A 109 -0.01 -9.22 0.70
CA GLU A 109 -0.54 -9.62 -0.60
C GLU A 109 -0.34 -11.12 -0.85
N THR A 110 0.84 -11.67 -0.55
CA THR A 110 1.09 -13.11 -0.62
C THR A 110 0.24 -13.90 0.36
N ALA A 111 0.07 -13.43 1.60
CA ALA A 111 -0.75 -14.11 2.61
C ALA A 111 -2.23 -14.21 2.17
N VAL A 112 -2.78 -13.18 1.54
CA VAL A 112 -4.16 -13.18 1.04
C VAL A 112 -4.33 -14.17 -0.12
N ARG A 113 -3.38 -14.23 -1.06
CA ARG A 113 -3.41 -15.23 -2.14
C ARG A 113 -3.31 -16.66 -1.62
N ASN A 114 -2.41 -16.91 -0.67
CA ASN A 114 -2.29 -18.22 -0.01
C ASN A 114 -3.56 -18.62 0.74
N LEU A 115 -4.23 -17.65 1.37
CA LEU A 115 -5.52 -17.89 2.02
C LEU A 115 -6.60 -18.28 1.01
N ALA A 116 -6.68 -17.56 -0.12
CA ALA A 116 -7.66 -17.80 -1.16
C ALA A 116 -7.47 -19.19 -1.80
N SER A 117 -6.23 -19.54 -2.15
CA SER A 117 -5.92 -20.87 -2.71
C SER A 117 -6.13 -21.99 -1.69
N GLY A 118 -5.65 -21.81 -0.45
CA GLY A 118 -5.80 -22.81 0.60
C GLY A 118 -7.25 -23.10 0.99
N ARG A 119 -8.16 -22.12 0.80
CA ARG A 119 -9.60 -22.29 1.03
C ARG A 119 -10.39 -22.63 -0.24
N ILE A 120 -9.77 -22.54 -1.41
CA ILE A 120 -10.45 -22.60 -2.71
C ILE A 120 -11.64 -21.62 -2.70
N ALA A 121 -11.38 -20.38 -2.27
CA ALA A 121 -12.40 -19.36 -2.06
C ALA A 121 -12.05 -18.06 -2.80
N ASP A 122 -13.06 -17.41 -3.34
CA ASP A 122 -12.92 -16.13 -4.02
C ASP A 122 -13.04 -14.98 -3.02
N PHE A 123 -12.05 -14.10 -3.01
CA PHE A 123 -12.07 -12.91 -2.15
C PHE A 123 -12.18 -11.64 -2.98
N THR A 124 -13.11 -10.78 -2.58
CA THR A 124 -13.20 -9.42 -3.09
C THR A 124 -12.26 -8.53 -2.26
N ILE A 125 -11.29 -7.92 -2.93
CA ILE A 125 -10.29 -7.06 -2.30
C ILE A 125 -10.58 -5.60 -2.63
N TYR A 126 -10.66 -4.78 -1.60
CA TYR A 126 -10.70 -3.33 -1.72
C TYR A 126 -9.40 -2.77 -1.20
N THR A 127 -8.70 -1.97 -2.01
CA THR A 127 -7.43 -1.36 -1.63
C THR A 127 -7.54 0.16 -1.76
N GLY A 128 -6.94 0.88 -0.83
CA GLY A 128 -6.81 2.32 -0.91
C GLY A 128 -5.72 2.87 0.00
N THR A 129 -5.65 4.19 0.04
CA THR A 129 -4.69 4.94 0.85
C THR A 129 -5.43 5.86 1.81
N PHE A 130 -4.74 6.37 2.84
CA PHE A 130 -5.30 7.36 3.78
C PHE A 130 -4.22 8.25 4.39
N GLY A 131 -4.56 9.53 4.58
CA GLY A 131 -3.67 10.57 5.08
C GLY A 131 -2.49 10.87 4.14
N ILE A 132 -1.76 11.95 4.44
CA ILE A 132 -0.52 12.32 3.74
C ILE A 132 0.63 12.21 4.72
N LEU A 133 1.71 11.53 4.34
CA LEU A 133 2.92 11.45 5.14
C LEU A 133 3.53 12.85 5.28
N THR A 134 3.93 13.22 6.49
CA THR A 134 4.70 14.44 6.75
C THR A 134 6.10 14.12 7.23
N LEU A 135 7.08 14.96 6.88
CA LEU A 135 8.43 14.93 7.45
C LEU A 135 8.82 16.31 7.95
N ALA A 136 9.74 16.37 8.91
CA ALA A 136 10.26 17.63 9.43
C ALA A 136 11.16 18.33 8.39
N ASP A 137 10.92 19.61 8.14
CA ASP A 137 11.86 20.47 7.40
C ASP A 137 13.09 20.84 8.25
N VAL A 138 14.02 21.62 7.68
CA VAL A 138 15.22 22.12 8.38
C VAL A 138 14.92 22.93 9.65
N HIS A 139 13.69 23.40 9.84
CA HIS A 139 13.24 24.13 11.02
C HIS A 139 12.38 23.27 11.96
N GLY A 140 12.32 21.96 11.74
CA GLY A 140 11.54 21.02 12.55
C GLY A 140 10.03 21.05 12.25
N ARG A 141 9.57 21.79 11.24
CA ARG A 141 8.13 21.90 10.93
C ARG A 141 7.71 20.74 10.04
N GLN A 142 6.61 20.08 10.38
CA GLN A 142 6.06 18.99 9.57
C GLN A 142 5.55 19.51 8.23
N LYS A 143 6.05 18.94 7.13
CA LYS A 143 5.65 19.25 5.76
C LYS A 143 5.05 18.03 5.07
N PRO A 144 3.90 18.16 4.39
CA PRO A 144 3.35 17.06 3.60
C PRO A 144 4.30 16.71 2.45
N ILE A 145 4.52 15.41 2.26
CA ILE A 145 5.36 14.91 1.18
C ILE A 145 4.49 14.61 -0.04
N THR A 146 4.92 15.14 -1.18
CA THR A 146 4.24 15.01 -2.46
C THR A 146 5.27 14.84 -3.57
N LEU A 147 4.94 14.12 -4.63
CA LEU A 147 5.67 14.06 -5.89
C LEU A 147 5.00 14.95 -6.94
N ALA A 148 5.69 15.17 -8.06
CA ALA A 148 5.19 15.94 -9.22
C ALA A 148 4.64 17.33 -8.83
N ASP A 149 5.42 18.07 -8.04
CA ASP A 149 5.10 19.43 -7.60
C ASP A 149 3.75 19.60 -6.91
N GLY A 150 3.46 18.70 -5.97
CA GLY A 150 2.24 18.78 -5.14
C GLY A 150 1.07 17.95 -5.66
N LYS A 151 1.17 17.40 -6.88
CA LYS A 151 0.05 16.75 -7.56
C LYS A 151 -0.15 15.29 -7.18
N ILE A 152 0.88 14.62 -6.65
CA ILE A 152 0.80 13.22 -6.22
C ILE A 152 1.17 13.14 -4.74
N PRO A 153 0.19 13.04 -3.82
CA PRO A 153 0.50 12.94 -2.40
C PRO A 153 1.15 11.59 -2.06
N VAL A 154 2.11 11.61 -1.14
CA VAL A 154 2.66 10.38 -0.55
C VAL A 154 1.76 9.99 0.62
N PRO A 155 1.00 8.88 0.54
CA PRO A 155 0.07 8.51 1.58
C PRO A 155 0.78 8.10 2.88
N LYS A 156 0.16 8.41 4.04
CA LYS A 156 0.65 7.93 5.35
C LYS A 156 0.31 6.45 5.56
N TYR A 157 -0.86 6.01 5.10
CA TYR A 157 -1.36 4.65 5.27
C TYR A 157 -1.79 4.04 3.94
N TYR A 158 -1.61 2.73 3.84
CA TYR A 158 -2.31 1.87 2.88
C TYR A 158 -3.26 0.97 3.65
N TRP A 159 -4.40 0.63 3.05
CA TRP A 159 -5.35 -0.30 3.64
C TRP A 159 -5.88 -1.27 2.58
N LYS A 160 -6.18 -2.50 3.02
CA LYS A 160 -6.91 -3.52 2.26
C LYS A 160 -8.08 -4.03 3.09
N VAL A 161 -9.26 -4.16 2.49
CA VAL A 161 -10.37 -4.95 3.03
C VAL A 161 -10.42 -6.25 2.24
N ILE A 162 -10.23 -7.37 2.94
CA ILE A 162 -10.32 -8.72 2.40
C ILE A 162 -11.71 -9.23 2.75
N HIS A 163 -12.60 -9.30 1.76
CA HIS A 163 -13.99 -9.72 1.92
C HIS A 163 -14.19 -11.09 1.26
N ASP A 164 -14.69 -12.06 2.02
CA ASP A 164 -15.20 -13.34 1.55
C ASP A 164 -16.74 -13.23 1.45
N PRO A 165 -17.30 -13.03 0.24
CA PRO A 165 -18.74 -12.87 0.07
C PRO A 165 -19.52 -14.15 0.39
N ALA A 166 -18.90 -15.33 0.22
CA ALA A 166 -19.57 -16.60 0.43
C ALA A 166 -19.82 -16.88 1.91
N SER A 167 -18.87 -16.51 2.77
CA SER A 167 -19.02 -16.66 4.22
C SER A 167 -19.49 -15.40 4.94
N GLY A 168 -19.65 -14.28 4.23
CA GLY A 168 -20.04 -12.99 4.81
C GLY A 168 -19.04 -12.47 5.83
N LYS A 169 -17.74 -12.70 5.61
CA LYS A 169 -16.66 -12.33 6.52
C LYS A 169 -15.72 -11.33 5.88
N ALA A 170 -15.23 -10.37 6.67
CA ALA A 170 -14.23 -9.44 6.18
C ALA A 170 -13.27 -8.97 7.27
N THR A 171 -12.01 -8.78 6.88
CA THR A 171 -10.97 -8.20 7.73
C THR A 171 -10.33 -7.03 6.99
N ALA A 172 -10.18 -5.89 7.69
CA ALA A 172 -9.40 -4.77 7.19
C ALA A 172 -7.96 -4.89 7.73
N VAL A 173 -6.98 -4.65 6.89
CA VAL A 173 -5.55 -4.62 7.24
C VAL A 173 -4.97 -3.29 6.81
N VAL A 174 -4.24 -2.63 7.70
CA VAL A 174 -3.67 -1.29 7.49
C VAL A 174 -2.15 -1.36 7.68
N GLY A 175 -1.41 -0.85 6.71
CA GLY A 175 0.04 -0.73 6.77
C GLY A 175 0.47 0.74 6.81
N ILE A 176 1.48 1.06 7.62
CA ILE A 176 2.01 2.42 7.75
C ILE A 176 3.15 2.62 6.76
N ASN A 177 2.95 3.54 5.82
CA ASN A 177 3.91 3.89 4.76
C ASN A 177 4.92 4.93 5.28
N ASN A 178 5.67 4.58 6.32
CA ASN A 178 6.68 5.45 6.93
C ASN A 178 7.87 4.64 7.48
N PRO A 179 9.02 4.62 6.79
CA PRO A 179 10.20 3.87 7.23
C PRO A 179 10.95 4.55 8.39
N TYR A 180 10.56 5.75 8.79
CA TYR A 180 11.23 6.54 9.82
C TYR A 180 10.63 6.36 11.21
N LEU A 181 9.61 5.53 11.35
CA LEU A 181 9.03 5.19 12.64
C LEU A 181 10.03 4.38 13.47
N THR A 182 10.28 4.85 14.69
CA THR A 182 11.11 4.15 15.69
C THR A 182 10.28 3.59 16.84
N VAL A 183 9.08 4.13 17.05
CA VAL A 183 8.09 3.69 18.03
C VAL A 183 6.69 3.82 17.42
N ILE A 184 5.77 2.95 17.84
CA ILE A 184 4.36 3.02 17.47
C ILE A 184 3.59 3.59 18.65
N THR A 185 2.77 4.60 18.36
CA THR A 185 1.90 5.22 19.36
C THR A 185 0.44 4.91 19.06
N GLY A 186 -0.46 5.17 20.02
CA GLY A 186 -1.91 5.05 19.79
C GLY A 186 -2.42 5.96 18.67
N ALA A 187 -1.71 7.06 18.34
CA ALA A 187 -2.08 7.92 17.22
C ALA A 187 -1.74 7.29 15.85
N ASP A 188 -0.84 6.32 15.81
CA ASP A 188 -0.47 5.62 14.57
C ASP A 188 -1.44 4.49 14.24
N VAL A 189 -2.05 3.89 15.27
CA VAL A 189 -3.02 2.79 15.18
C VAL A 189 -4.42 3.33 15.50
N PHE A 190 -5.11 3.79 14.46
CA PHE A 190 -6.38 4.54 14.59
C PHE A 190 -7.64 3.68 14.81
N CYS A 191 -7.49 2.36 14.92
CA CYS A 191 -8.59 1.41 15.18
C CYS A 191 -8.13 0.38 16.22
N PRO A 192 -9.05 -0.33 16.90
CA PRO A 192 -8.67 -1.48 17.73
C PRO A 192 -7.93 -2.54 16.90
N ASP A 193 -6.68 -2.84 17.25
CA ASP A 193 -5.88 -3.85 16.55
C ASP A 193 -6.40 -5.26 16.89
N VAL A 194 -7.06 -5.90 15.93
CA VAL A 194 -7.62 -7.25 16.05
C VAL A 194 -6.73 -8.32 15.43
N CYS A 195 -5.48 -8.02 15.04
CA CYS A 195 -4.63 -8.98 14.33
C CYS A 195 -4.36 -10.27 15.13
N ASN A 196 -4.47 -10.26 16.47
CA ASN A 196 -4.34 -11.46 17.29
C ASN A 196 -5.43 -12.51 17.02
N GLN A 197 -6.56 -12.11 16.42
CA GLN A 197 -7.66 -13.00 16.03
C GLN A 197 -7.54 -13.46 14.57
N VAL A 198 -6.74 -12.77 13.74
CA VAL A 198 -6.64 -13.01 12.30
C VAL A 198 -5.56 -14.06 12.03
N THR A 199 -5.96 -15.33 11.90
CA THR A 199 -5.00 -16.43 11.99
C THR A 199 -4.17 -16.62 10.73
N TRP A 200 -4.62 -16.14 9.57
CA TRP A 200 -3.91 -16.27 8.29
C TRP A 200 -2.77 -15.25 8.11
N ILE A 201 -2.65 -14.24 8.97
CA ILE A 201 -1.51 -13.32 8.98
C ILE A 201 -0.38 -13.96 9.78
N LYS A 202 0.64 -14.46 9.08
CA LYS A 202 1.80 -15.16 9.69
C LYS A 202 3.13 -14.43 9.61
N PHE A 203 3.21 -13.32 8.87
CA PHE A 203 4.45 -12.55 8.73
C PHE A 203 4.68 -11.62 9.94
N GLU A 204 5.91 -11.15 10.12
CA GLU A 204 6.34 -10.26 11.21
C GLU A 204 5.78 -8.83 11.03
N ARG A 205 4.47 -8.66 11.30
CA ARG A 205 3.71 -7.42 11.06
C ARG A 205 4.24 -6.20 11.80
N THR A 206 4.93 -6.38 12.92
CA THR A 206 5.39 -5.28 13.79
C THR A 206 6.79 -4.79 13.45
N ARG A 207 7.47 -5.39 12.47
CA ARG A 207 8.81 -4.98 12.04
C ARG A 207 8.77 -3.63 11.34
N LEU A 208 9.17 -2.57 12.04
CA LEU A 208 9.10 -1.18 11.56
C LEU A 208 9.86 -0.96 10.26
N ALA A 209 11.03 -1.57 10.10
CA ALA A 209 11.84 -1.48 8.88
C ALA A 209 11.08 -1.95 7.62
N ASN A 210 10.12 -2.86 7.78
CA ASN A 210 9.30 -3.43 6.70
C ASN A 210 7.91 -2.76 6.59
N GLY A 211 7.64 -1.74 7.41
CA GLY A 211 6.36 -1.07 7.57
C GLY A 211 5.43 -1.80 8.56
N TYR A 212 5.07 -1.11 9.64
CA TYR A 212 4.17 -1.65 10.66
C TYR A 212 2.77 -1.92 10.09
N THR A 213 2.18 -3.07 10.43
CA THR A 213 0.87 -3.50 9.95
C THR A 213 -0.03 -3.94 11.11
N PHE A 214 -1.28 -3.49 11.10
CA PHE A 214 -2.33 -3.80 12.08
C PHE A 214 -3.67 -4.12 11.40
N CYS A 215 -4.62 -4.67 12.16
CA CYS A 215 -5.89 -5.16 11.62
C CYS A 215 -7.06 -4.43 12.28
N CYS A 216 -8.10 -4.12 11.51
CA CYS A 216 -9.35 -3.55 12.01
C CYS A 216 -10.53 -4.44 11.62
N THR A 217 -11.67 -4.28 12.32
CA THR A 217 -12.96 -4.60 11.71
C THR A 217 -13.25 -3.62 10.57
N VAL A 218 -14.02 -4.03 9.55
CA VAL A 218 -14.41 -3.15 8.44
C VAL A 218 -15.17 -1.92 8.95
N GLN A 219 -16.04 -2.11 9.95
CA GLN A 219 -16.78 -1.02 10.58
C GLN A 219 -15.84 0.00 11.26
N SER A 220 -14.80 -0.45 11.96
CA SER A 220 -13.85 0.45 12.62
C SER A 220 -13.00 1.21 11.61
N LEU A 221 -12.60 0.56 10.50
CA LEU A 221 -11.92 1.23 9.39
C LEU A 221 -12.80 2.34 8.81
N ARG A 222 -14.06 2.04 8.49
CA ARG A 222 -14.99 2.96 7.81
C ARG A 222 -15.34 4.19 8.64
N LYS A 223 -15.38 4.07 9.98
CA LYS A 223 -15.55 5.22 10.88
C LYS A 223 -14.46 6.28 10.69
N ILE A 224 -13.26 5.88 10.29
CA ILE A 224 -12.12 6.77 10.06
C ILE A 224 -11.97 7.11 8.56
N ILE A 225 -12.21 6.12 7.69
CA ILE A 225 -12.02 6.21 6.25
C ILE A 225 -13.39 6.04 5.58
N SER A 226 -14.16 7.13 5.49
CA SER A 226 -15.55 7.11 5.03
C SER A 226 -15.76 6.67 3.56
N TYR A 227 -14.69 6.60 2.77
CA TYR A 227 -14.69 6.08 1.41
C TYR A 227 -14.21 4.63 1.29
N SER A 228 -13.88 3.96 2.41
CA SER A 228 -13.69 2.51 2.43
C SER A 228 -15.04 1.81 2.16
N PRO A 229 -15.08 0.55 1.70
CA PRO A 229 -16.35 -0.11 1.35
C PRO A 229 -17.31 -0.18 2.55
N ASP A 230 -18.61 0.02 2.27
CA ASP A 230 -19.68 -0.17 3.24
C ASP A 230 -20.18 -1.62 3.17
N LEU A 231 -19.69 -2.47 4.06
CA LEU A 231 -20.08 -3.88 4.14
C LEU A 231 -20.93 -4.17 5.39
N GLY A 232 -21.35 -3.14 6.13
CA GLY A 232 -22.00 -3.32 7.43
C GLY A 232 -21.08 -3.92 8.50
N ASN A 233 -21.67 -4.65 9.45
CA ASN A 233 -20.95 -5.28 10.55
C ASN A 233 -20.68 -6.76 10.28
N LEU A 234 -19.73 -7.04 9.37
CA LEU A 234 -19.32 -8.41 9.08
C LEU A 234 -18.40 -8.97 10.17
N PRO A 235 -18.53 -10.26 10.53
CA PRO A 235 -17.54 -10.96 11.34
C PRO A 235 -16.15 -10.95 10.67
N LEU A 236 -15.11 -11.09 11.50
CA LEU A 236 -13.73 -11.14 11.02
C LEU A 236 -13.49 -12.37 10.12
N LEU A 237 -12.76 -12.14 9.03
CA LEU A 237 -12.13 -13.21 8.27
C LEU A 237 -10.89 -13.65 9.06
N ILE A 238 -11.05 -14.71 9.85
CA ILE A 238 -10.01 -15.31 10.70
C ILE A 238 -9.37 -16.52 10.06
#